data_AF-A0A3C0W6R3-F1
#
_entry.id   AF-A0A3C0W6R3-F1
#
_cell.length_a   1.000
_cell.length_b   1.000
_cell.length_c   1.000
_cell.angle_alpha   90.00
_cell.angle_beta   90.00
_cell.angle_gamma   90.00
#
_symmetry.space_group_name_H-M   'P 1'
#
loop_
_entity.id
_entity.type
_entity.pdbx_description
1 polymer ?
#
loop_
_entity_poly.entity_id
_entity_poly.type
_entity_poly.pdbx_seq_one_letter_code
_entity_poly.pdbx_strand_id
1 'polypeptide(L)'
;MRIATWNVNSVNARLPTVLEWIQAANPDVACFQEIKCVDEKFPREAFEDLGYNVETHGQKSYNGVALLSKYPLSDVRRGLPGDDSDEQA
;
A
#
# COMPACT_ATOMS: atom_id res chain seq x y z
N MET A 1 5.10 18.21 4.43
CA MET A 1 4.65 17.06 3.63
C MET A 1 5.83 16.14 3.35
N ARG A 2 5.81 14.91 3.85
CA ARG A 2 6.80 13.86 3.64
C ARG A 2 6.17 12.70 2.89
N ILE A 3 6.72 12.39 1.72
CA ILE A 3 6.31 11.24 0.91
C ILE A 3 7.44 10.22 0.97
N ALA A 4 7.10 8.96 1.22
CA ALA A 4 8.06 7.88 1.27
C ALA A 4 7.61 6.74 0.35
N THR A 5 8.58 6.01 -0.20
CA THR A 5 8.32 4.81 -0.98
C THR A 5 9.15 3.66 -0.44
N TRP A 6 8.56 2.47 -0.41
CA TRP A 6 9.26 1.27 0.06
C TRP A 6 8.73 0.02 -0.63
N ASN A 7 9.63 -0.72 -1.28
CA ASN A 7 9.39 -2.10 -1.64
C ASN A 7 9.46 -2.99 -0.39
N VAL A 8 8.29 -3.42 0.10
CA VAL A 8 8.16 -4.17 1.37
C VAL A 8 8.33 -5.68 1.18
N ASN A 9 8.38 -6.17 -0.06
CA ASN A 9 8.63 -7.58 -0.40
C ASN A 9 7.75 -8.58 0.40
N SER A 10 6.45 -8.33 0.50
CA SER A 10 5.43 -8.96 1.36
C SER A 10 5.17 -8.17 2.65
N VAL A 11 4.07 -7.42 2.65
CA VAL A 11 3.64 -6.60 3.79
C VAL A 11 3.29 -7.48 4.99
N ASN A 12 2.58 -8.59 4.78
CA ASN A 12 2.15 -9.48 5.86
C ASN A 12 3.34 -10.17 6.54
N ALA A 13 4.38 -10.54 5.77
CA ALA A 13 5.58 -11.14 6.34
C ALA A 13 6.43 -10.15 7.15
N ARG A 14 6.25 -8.84 6.94
CA ARG A 14 7.04 -7.76 7.59
C ARG A 14 6.20 -6.78 8.38
N LEU A 15 4.93 -7.12 8.68
CA LEU A 15 3.99 -6.18 9.27
C LEU A 15 4.54 -5.48 10.52
N PRO A 16 5.16 -6.17 11.50
CA PRO A 16 5.73 -5.50 12.68
C PRO A 16 6.78 -4.45 12.31
N THR A 17 7.71 -4.79 11.42
CA THR A 17 8.78 -3.87 10.97
C THR A 17 8.21 -2.70 10.17
N VAL A 18 7.16 -2.94 9.37
CA VAL A 18 6.50 -1.88 8.60
C VAL A 18 5.79 -0.89 9.53
N LEU A 19 5.07 -1.38 10.54
CA LEU A 19 4.38 -0.52 11.51
C LEU A 19 5.36 0.28 12.36
N GLU A 20 6.45 -0.34 12.84
CA GLU A 20 7.52 0.35 13.56
C GLU A 20 8.12 1.47 12.71
N TRP A 21 8.41 1.18 11.44
CA TRP A 21 8.93 2.19 10.53
C TRP A 21 7.92 3.31 10.25
N ILE A 22 6.63 3.00 10.03
CA ILE A 22 5.57 4.00 9.84
C ILE A 22 5.51 4.95 11.05
N GLN A 23 5.56 4.40 12.28
CA GLN A 23 5.52 5.20 13.50
C GLN A 23 6.76 6.09 13.66
N ALA A 24 7.95 5.56 13.38
CA ALA A 24 9.21 6.30 13.52
C ALA A 24 9.39 7.36 12.41
N ALA A 25 9.14 7.00 11.15
CA ALA A 25 9.32 7.88 10.01
C ALA A 25 8.16 8.88 9.86
N ASN A 26 6.97 8.51 10.35
CA ASN A 26 5.74 9.29 10.36
C ASN A 26 5.44 10.03 9.03
N PRO A 27 5.51 9.36 7.86
CA PRO A 27 5.27 10.01 6.57
C PRO A 27 3.85 10.56 6.47
N ASP A 28 3.63 11.56 5.62
CA ASP A 28 2.27 12.01 5.30
C ASP A 28 1.63 11.09 4.26
N VAL A 29 2.44 10.54 3.35
CA VAL A 29 2.07 9.52 2.37
C VAL A 29 3.16 8.44 2.29
N ALA A 30 2.77 7.17 2.30
CA ALA A 30 3.66 6.03 2.06
C ALA A 30 3.15 5.20 0.87
N CYS A 31 4.03 4.96 -0.09
CA CYS A 31 3.79 4.11 -1.25
C CYS A 31 4.51 2.78 -1.07
N PHE A 32 3.77 1.67 -0.99
CA PHE A 32 4.36 0.34 -0.90
C PHE A 32 4.32 -0.40 -2.23
N GLN A 33 5.41 -1.11 -2.52
CA GLN A 33 5.53 -2.03 -3.65
C GLN A 33 5.79 -3.45 -3.15
N GLU A 34 5.45 -4.44 -3.98
CA GLU A 34 5.55 -5.86 -3.63
C GLU A 34 4.80 -6.19 -2.35
N ILE A 35 3.54 -5.76 -2.19
CA ILE A 35 2.74 -6.14 -1.01
C ILE A 35 2.47 -7.66 -0.98
N LYS A 36 2.49 -8.33 -2.14
CA LYS A 36 2.39 -9.79 -2.33
C LYS A 36 1.17 -10.43 -1.65
N CYS A 37 0.07 -9.68 -1.57
CA CYS A 37 -1.21 -10.16 -1.10
C CYS A 37 -2.34 -9.58 -1.96
N VAL A 38 -3.48 -10.28 -1.96
CA VAL A 38 -4.75 -9.76 -2.52
C VAL A 38 -5.34 -8.71 -1.58
N ASP A 39 -6.20 -7.85 -2.11
CA ASP A 39 -6.78 -6.69 -1.39
C ASP A 39 -7.42 -7.10 -0.04
N GLU A 40 -8.14 -8.22 0.01
CA GLU A 40 -8.82 -8.71 1.21
C GLU A 40 -7.86 -9.22 2.29
N LYS A 41 -6.60 -9.48 1.92
CA LYS A 41 -5.54 -9.94 2.83
C LYS A 41 -4.55 -8.84 3.18
N PHE A 42 -4.73 -7.62 2.70
CA PHE A 42 -3.93 -6.50 3.16
C PHE A 42 -4.34 -6.12 4.59
N PRO A 43 -3.39 -5.88 5.53
CA PRO A 43 -3.71 -5.60 6.92
C PRO A 43 -4.14 -4.14 7.11
N ARG A 44 -5.28 -3.75 6.52
CA ARG A 44 -5.80 -2.37 6.48
C ARG A 44 -5.96 -1.77 7.86
N GLU A 45 -6.65 -2.49 8.75
CA GLU A 45 -6.94 -2.06 10.13
C GLU A 45 -5.68 -1.60 10.87
N ALA A 46 -4.57 -2.33 10.72
CA ALA A 46 -3.31 -1.98 11.39
C ALA A 46 -2.73 -0.62 10.98
N PHE A 47 -3.02 -0.14 9.76
CA PHE A 47 -2.61 1.18 9.28
C PHE A 47 -3.67 2.25 9.52
N GLU A 48 -4.95 1.87 9.44
CA GLU A 48 -6.09 2.74 9.76
C GLU A 48 -6.09 3.15 11.25
N ASP A 49 -5.72 2.23 12.15
CA ASP A 49 -5.49 2.51 13.58
C ASP A 49 -4.37 3.54 13.82
N LEU A 50 -3.44 3.68 12.86
CA LEU A 50 -2.39 4.71 12.89
C LEU A 50 -2.81 6.01 12.19
N GLY A 51 -4.08 6.12 11.77
CA GLY A 51 -4.65 7.30 11.15
C GLY A 51 -4.39 7.43 9.64
N TYR A 52 -4.05 6.33 8.96
CA TYR A 52 -3.87 6.33 7.51
C TYR A 52 -5.12 5.82 6.78
N ASN A 53 -5.48 6.52 5.72
CA ASN A 53 -6.35 6.02 4.66
C ASN A 53 -5.53 5.08 3.78
N VAL A 54 -6.11 3.95 3.39
CA VAL A 54 -5.40 2.89 2.66
C VAL A 54 -6.10 2.58 1.34
N GLU A 55 -5.35 2.58 0.25
CA GLU A 55 -5.78 2.00 -1.02
C GLU A 55 -4.79 0.95 -1.50
N THR A 56 -5.29 -0.13 -2.09
CA THR A 56 -4.48 -1.26 -2.54
C THR A 56 -4.86 -1.68 -3.94
N HIS A 57 -3.89 -2.24 -4.63
CA HIS A 57 -4.13 -3.06 -5.81
C HIS A 57 -3.21 -4.27 -5.71
N GLY A 58 -3.76 -5.37 -5.19
CA GLY A 58 -3.01 -6.56 -4.80
C GLY A 58 -3.31 -7.79 -5.65
N GLN A 59 -2.30 -8.65 -5.81
CA GLN A 59 -2.45 -9.97 -6.41
C GLN A 59 -1.79 -11.05 -5.55
N LYS A 60 -2.21 -12.30 -5.71
CA LYS A 60 -1.71 -13.42 -4.90
C LYS A 60 -0.23 -13.68 -5.22
N SER A 61 0.59 -13.82 -4.18
CA SER A 61 2.01 -14.25 -4.22
C SER A 61 3.01 -13.28 -4.87
N TYR A 62 2.58 -12.41 -5.77
CA TYR A 62 3.44 -11.54 -6.57
C TYR A 62 2.99 -10.08 -6.51
N ASN A 63 3.85 -9.15 -6.93
CA ASN A 63 3.56 -7.73 -7.15
C ASN A 63 2.70 -7.07 -6.05
N GLY A 64 1.78 -6.23 -6.50
CA GLY A 64 0.84 -5.46 -5.71
C GLY A 64 1.43 -4.19 -5.13
N VAL A 65 0.59 -3.17 -5.03
CA VAL A 65 0.93 -1.84 -4.51
C VAL A 65 -0.08 -1.39 -3.46
N ALA A 66 0.36 -0.51 -2.56
CA ALA A 66 -0.52 0.19 -1.63
C ALA A 66 -0.15 1.67 -1.50
N LEU A 67 -1.16 2.52 -1.35
CA LEU A 67 -1.05 3.92 -0.99
C LEU A 67 -1.63 4.10 0.41
N LEU A 68 -0.82 4.66 1.31
CA LEU A 68 -1.23 5.04 2.66
C LEU A 68 -1.13 6.56 2.76
N SER A 69 -2.18 7.23 3.25
CA SER A 69 -2.22 8.68 3.34
C SER A 69 -2.92 9.16 4.61
N LYS A 70 -2.35 10.13 5.33
CA LYS A 70 -3.05 10.80 6.44
C LYS A 70 -4.23 11.67 5.97
N TYR A 71 -4.28 11.98 4.69
CA TYR A 71 -5.36 12.76 4.06
C TYR A 71 -6.30 11.82 3.29
N PRO A 72 -7.60 12.16 3.15
CA PRO A 72 -8.55 11.38 2.36
C PRO A 72 -8.05 11.12 0.93
N LEU A 73 -8.23 9.90 0.45
CA LEU A 73 -7.92 9.51 -0.92
C LEU A 73 -9.18 9.71 -1.80
N SER A 74 -9.00 10.34 -2.96
CA SER A 74 -10.06 10.58 -3.96
C SER A 74 -9.51 10.36 -5.36
N ASP A 75 -10.38 10.10 -6.33
CA ASP A 75 -10.01 9.83 -7.74
C ASP A 75 -8.96 8.72 -7.91
N VAL A 76 -8.99 7.71 -7.03
CA VAL A 76 -8.07 6.58 -7.05
C VAL A 76 -8.33 5.75 -8.30
N ARG A 77 -7.28 5.49 -9.07
CA ARG A 77 -7.32 4.64 -10.27
C ARG A 77 -6.40 3.45 -10.10
N ARG A 78 -6.87 2.30 -10.59
CA ARG A 78 -6.13 1.04 -10.70
C ARG A 78 -5.98 0.73 -12.19
N GLY A 79 -4.88 0.12 -12.59
CA GLY A 79 -4.55 -0.04 -14.01
C GLY A 79 -3.87 1.20 -14.61
N LEU A 80 -2.92 0.96 -15.51
CA LEU A 80 -2.39 1.98 -16.41
C LEU A 80 -3.34 2.17 -17.61
N PRO A 81 -3.50 3.42 -18.09
CA PRO A 81 -4.31 3.66 -19.28
C PRO A 81 -3.64 3.11 -20.55
N GLY A 82 -4.44 2.62 -21.48
CA GLY A 82 -4.01 2.29 -22.85
C GLY A 82 -4.15 0.82 -23.23
N ASP A 83 -4.20 -0.09 -22.26
CA ASP A 83 -4.48 -1.51 -22.49
C ASP A 83 -5.32 -2.09 -21.35
N ASP A 84 -6.63 -2.15 -21.56
CA ASP A 84 -7.58 -2.68 -20.58
C ASP A 84 -7.45 -4.21 -20.37
N SER A 85 -6.64 -4.89 -21.20
CA SER A 85 -6.36 -6.32 -21.07
C SER A 85 -5.11 -6.64 -20.26
N ASP A 86 -4.31 -5.63 -19.89
CA ASP A 86 -3.12 -5.82 -19.07
C ASP A 86 -3.52 -6.05 -17.61
N GLU A 87 -3.66 -7.32 -17.23
CA GLU A 87 -3.95 -7.74 -15.86
C GLU A 87 -2.82 -7.41 -14.86
N GLN A 88 -1.66 -6.93 -15.33
CA GLN A 88 -0.52 -6.55 -14.48
C GLN A 88 -0.32 -5.04 -14.38
N ALA A 89 -1.11 -4.24 -15.09
CA ALA A 89 -1.04 -2.78 -15.11
C ALA A 89 -1.69 -2.10 -13.88
#